data_AF-A0A954BVM4-F1
#
_entry.id   AF-A0A954BVM4-F1
#
_cell.length_a   1.000
_cell.length_b   1.000
_cell.length_c   1.000
_cell.angle_alpha   90.00
_cell.angle_beta   90.00
_cell.angle_gamma   90.00
#
_symmetry.space_group_name_H-M   'P 1'
#
loop_
_entity.id
_entity.type
_entity.pdbx_description
1 polymer ?
#
loop_
_entity_poly.entity_id
_entity_poly.type
_entity_poly.pdbx_seq_one_letter_code
_entity_poly.pdbx_strand_id
1 'polypeptide(L)'
;MPPSRSSYGDRTLEQLEGAIRSPEYDSFLASRCHALFRVPLGEFSDEDLRIMIGQNLGLRYLIPIALDRLQKNPWRAGDMYEGDLLAAVLRSSEGFWENTVNHSSLCRVLAVVEAALLQTPPDLPTYDDILSLLTGFTKRFEKPPTER
;
A
#
# COMPACT_ATOMS: atom_id res chain seq x y z
N MET A 1 -8.51 20.65 -2.36
CA MET A 1 -7.07 20.60 -2.70
C MET A 1 -6.53 19.23 -2.31
N PRO A 2 -5.80 18.51 -3.18
CA PRO A 2 -5.08 17.33 -2.73
C PRO A 2 -3.89 17.77 -1.85
N PRO A 3 -3.63 17.12 -0.70
CA PRO A 3 -2.48 17.46 0.13
C PRO A 3 -1.18 17.19 -0.64
N SER A 4 -0.29 18.19 -0.73
CA SER A 4 1.04 18.05 -1.33
C SER A 4 2.04 17.50 -0.30
N ARG A 5 2.89 16.56 -0.75
CA ARG A 5 4.17 16.11 -0.14
C ARG A 5 4.17 15.98 1.39
N SER A 6 3.77 14.80 1.86
CA SER A 6 4.21 14.19 3.13
C SER A 6 4.03 15.00 4.44
N SER A 7 2.92 15.72 4.64
CA SER A 7 2.70 16.50 5.88
C SER A 7 2.26 15.68 7.11
N TYR A 8 2.36 14.35 7.07
CA TYR A 8 1.84 13.45 8.11
C TYR A 8 2.94 12.69 8.86
N GLY A 9 4.23 12.97 8.61
CA GLY A 9 5.34 12.22 9.21
C GLY A 9 5.28 12.15 10.74
N ASP A 10 4.95 13.27 11.39
CA ASP A 10 4.87 13.38 12.85
C ASP A 10 3.49 12.98 13.42
N ARG A 11 2.55 12.60 12.55
CA ARG A 11 1.18 12.24 12.93
C ARG A 11 1.05 10.73 13.01
N THR A 12 0.17 10.26 13.89
CA THR A 12 -0.21 8.84 14.00
C THR A 12 -1.54 8.59 13.31
N LEU A 13 -1.85 7.32 12.98
CA LEU A 13 -3.19 6.99 12.46
C LEU A 13 -4.28 7.29 13.49
N GLU A 14 -4.02 7.07 14.77
CA GLU A 14 -4.95 7.42 15.85
C GLU A 14 -5.32 8.91 15.84
N GLN A 15 -4.37 9.80 15.54
CA GLN A 15 -4.62 11.24 15.44
C GLN A 15 -5.33 11.65 14.14
N LEU A 16 -5.33 10.80 13.11
CA LEU A 16 -5.85 11.11 11.78
C LEU A 16 -7.22 10.48 11.53
N GLU A 17 -7.46 9.28 12.07
CA GLU A 17 -8.67 8.48 11.88
C GLU A 17 -9.42 8.21 13.19
N GLY A 18 -8.80 8.51 14.33
CA GLY A 18 -9.32 8.17 15.65
C GLY A 18 -8.79 6.81 16.15
N ALA A 19 -9.06 6.52 17.42
CA ALA A 19 -8.67 5.26 18.03
C ALA A 19 -9.46 4.09 17.44
N ILE A 20 -8.77 2.99 17.16
CA ILE A 20 -9.42 1.73 16.79
C ILE A 20 -9.74 0.91 18.04
N ARG A 21 -10.81 0.12 17.94
CA ARG A 21 -11.19 -0.81 19.00
C ARG A 21 -10.04 -1.78 19.28
N SER A 22 -9.79 -2.05 20.56
CA SER A 22 -8.85 -3.11 20.94
C SER A 22 -9.30 -4.45 20.34
N PRO A 23 -8.35 -5.28 19.89
CA PRO A 23 -8.71 -6.55 19.28
C PRO A 23 -9.42 -7.45 20.29
N GLU A 24 -10.50 -8.10 19.87
CA GLU A 24 -11.24 -9.08 20.71
C GLU A 24 -10.43 -10.36 20.96
N TYR A 25 -9.50 -10.66 20.04
CA TYR A 25 -8.63 -11.84 20.09
C TYR A 25 -7.18 -11.39 20.01
N ASP A 26 -6.37 -11.91 20.92
CA ASP A 26 -4.95 -11.57 21.01
C ASP A 26 -4.16 -12.39 19.99
N SER A 27 -4.19 -11.93 18.74
CA SER A 27 -3.29 -12.41 17.71
C SER A 27 -2.12 -11.44 17.56
N PHE A 28 -0.94 -11.98 17.28
CA PHE A 28 0.25 -11.16 17.04
C PHE A 28 0.01 -10.04 16.01
N LEU A 29 -0.72 -10.36 14.92
CA LEU A 29 -1.04 -9.41 13.87
C LEU A 29 -1.97 -8.29 14.34
N ALA A 30 -3.03 -8.63 15.08
CA ALA A 30 -3.97 -7.64 15.58
C ALA A 30 -3.32 -6.71 16.61
N SER A 31 -2.50 -7.27 17.51
CA SER A 31 -1.73 -6.52 18.50
C SER A 31 -0.67 -5.63 17.85
N ARG A 32 -0.02 -6.10 16.77
CA ARG A 32 0.92 -5.29 15.98
C ARG A 32 0.20 -4.12 15.30
N CYS A 33 -0.92 -4.36 14.64
CA CYS A 33 -1.70 -3.29 14.00
C CYS A 33 -2.15 -2.24 15.01
N HIS A 34 -2.62 -2.68 16.19
CA HIS A 34 -3.03 -1.78 17.26
C HIS A 34 -1.87 -0.94 17.81
N ALA A 35 -0.68 -1.50 17.93
CA ALA A 35 0.51 -0.74 18.31
C ALA A 35 0.88 0.31 17.25
N LEU A 36 0.83 -0.06 15.96
CA LEU A 36 1.17 0.82 14.84
C LEU A 36 0.24 2.03 14.69
N PHE A 37 -0.99 1.97 15.20
CA PHE A 37 -1.89 3.13 15.22
C PHE A 37 -1.34 4.33 16.02
N ARG A 38 -0.39 4.08 16.94
CA ARG A 38 0.24 5.08 17.81
C ARG A 38 1.65 5.47 17.36
N VAL A 39 2.16 4.87 16.29
CA VAL A 39 3.47 5.18 15.75
C VAL A 39 3.35 6.34 14.76
N PRO A 40 4.26 7.33 14.77
CA PRO A 40 4.30 8.38 13.75
C PRO A 40 4.51 7.77 12.36
N LEU A 41 3.76 8.23 11.36
CA LEU A 41 3.82 7.65 10.01
C LEU A 41 5.22 7.72 9.38
N GLY A 42 6.04 8.70 9.78
CA GLY A 42 7.43 8.84 9.33
C GLY A 42 8.36 7.74 9.85
N GLU A 43 7.99 7.09 10.96
CA GLU A 43 8.79 6.04 11.61
C GLU A 43 8.42 4.63 11.13
N PHE A 44 7.41 4.48 10.28
CA PHE A 44 7.01 3.17 9.76
C PHE A 44 8.14 2.54 8.97
N SER A 45 8.46 1.28 9.26
CA SER A 45 9.29 0.46 8.38
C SER A 45 8.51 0.05 7.12
N ASP A 46 9.20 -0.56 6.15
CA ASP A 46 8.53 -1.14 4.97
C ASP A 46 7.61 -2.30 5.38
N GLU A 47 8.01 -3.06 6.39
CA GLU A 47 7.18 -4.12 6.96
C GLU A 47 5.93 -3.57 7.65
N ASP A 48 6.04 -2.46 8.38
CA ASP A 48 4.88 -1.84 9.02
C ASP A 48 3.86 -1.35 7.98
N LEU A 49 4.35 -0.78 6.87
CA LEU A 49 3.52 -0.43 5.73
C LEU A 49 2.87 -1.67 5.13
N ARG A 50 3.63 -2.74 4.87
CA ARG A 50 3.14 -4.00 4.30
C ARG A 50 2.04 -4.61 5.16
N ILE A 51 2.25 -4.70 6.48
CA ILE A 51 1.27 -5.21 7.45
C ILE A 51 -0.02 -4.40 7.38
N MET A 52 0.08 -3.08 7.56
CA MET A 52 -1.10 -2.22 7.71
C MET A 52 -1.89 -2.12 6.41
N ILE A 53 -1.21 -1.99 5.26
CA ILE A 53 -1.84 -2.02 3.94
C ILE A 53 -2.47 -3.37 3.66
N GLY A 54 -1.79 -4.47 4.01
CA GLY A 54 -2.33 -5.83 3.86
C GLY A 54 -3.59 -6.07 4.69
N GLN A 55 -3.75 -5.39 5.82
CA GLN A 55 -4.96 -5.39 6.64
C GLN A 55 -5.99 -4.33 6.21
N ASN A 56 -5.73 -3.58 5.14
CA ASN A 56 -6.58 -2.48 4.66
C ASN A 56 -6.80 -1.35 5.68
N LEU A 57 -5.80 -1.09 6.53
CA LEU A 57 -5.84 -0.06 7.57
C LEU A 57 -5.06 1.20 7.13
N GLY A 58 -5.62 2.38 7.39
CA GLY A 58 -4.93 3.66 7.12
C GLY A 58 -4.60 3.92 5.65
N LEU A 59 -5.24 3.22 4.69
CA LEU A 59 -4.85 3.22 3.26
C LEU A 59 -4.74 4.63 2.67
N ARG A 60 -5.62 5.55 3.07
CA ARG A 60 -5.62 6.96 2.64
C ARG A 60 -4.27 7.65 2.88
N TYR A 61 -3.58 7.30 3.97
CA TYR A 61 -2.32 7.92 4.37
C TYR A 61 -1.12 7.05 4.02
N LEU A 62 -1.26 5.72 4.13
CA LEU A 62 -0.15 4.79 3.95
C LEU A 62 0.17 4.51 2.48
N ILE A 63 -0.83 4.48 1.58
CA ILE A 63 -0.58 4.24 0.15
C ILE A 63 0.32 5.32 -0.47
N PRO A 64 0.09 6.64 -0.27
CA PRO A 64 1.01 7.67 -0.75
C PRO A 64 2.46 7.49 -0.25
N ILE A 65 2.63 7.10 1.01
CA ILE A 65 3.96 6.87 1.62
C ILE A 65 4.63 5.64 1.01
N ALA A 66 3.90 4.55 0.85
CA ALA A 66 4.40 3.34 0.21
C ALA A 66 4.83 3.63 -1.24
N LEU A 67 4.05 4.41 -1.99
CA LEU A 67 4.39 4.81 -3.36
C LEU A 67 5.65 5.69 -3.41
N ASP A 68 5.85 6.61 -2.47
CA ASP A 68 7.09 7.42 -2.38
C ASP A 68 8.34 6.51 -2.21
N ARG A 69 8.21 5.38 -1.50
CA ARG A 69 9.30 4.42 -1.28
C ARG A 69 9.51 3.50 -2.48
N LEU A 70 8.42 2.95 -3.00
CA LEU A 70 8.44 2.04 -4.14
C LEU A 70 8.90 2.72 -5.44
N GLN A 71 8.68 4.03 -5.59
CA GLN A 71 9.25 4.80 -6.71
C GLN A 71 10.78 4.86 -6.70
N LYS A 72 11.42 4.73 -5.53
CA LYS A 72 12.88 4.69 -5.41
C LYS A 72 13.42 3.29 -5.61
N ASN A 73 12.72 2.28 -5.11
CA ASN A 73 13.04 0.87 -5.31
C ASN A 73 11.73 0.04 -5.24
N PRO A 74 11.22 -0.46 -6.37
CA PRO A 74 9.98 -1.25 -6.41
C PRO A 74 10.10 -2.60 -5.69
N TRP A 75 11.32 -3.13 -5.55
CA TRP A 75 11.63 -4.42 -4.97
C TRP A 75 11.97 -4.35 -3.47
N ARG A 76 11.59 -3.24 -2.80
CA ARG A 76 11.68 -3.15 -1.34
C ARG A 76 10.97 -4.33 -0.70
N ALA A 77 11.68 -4.99 0.20
CA ALA A 77 11.15 -6.05 1.06
C ALA A 77 10.69 -5.44 2.38
N GLY A 78 9.57 -5.91 2.90
CA GLY A 78 9.33 -6.06 4.32
C GLY A 78 10.06 -7.31 4.81
N ASP A 79 9.37 -8.11 5.60
CA ASP A 79 9.96 -9.30 6.24
C ASP A 79 9.64 -10.61 5.51
N MET A 80 8.90 -10.58 4.39
CA MET A 80 8.49 -11.79 3.67
C MET A 80 9.40 -12.10 2.48
N TYR A 81 9.40 -11.23 1.48
CA TYR A 81 10.15 -11.38 0.23
C TYR A 81 10.30 -10.06 -0.52
N GLU A 82 11.25 -9.96 -1.44
CA GLU A 82 11.44 -8.77 -2.28
C GLU A 82 10.19 -8.44 -3.10
N GLY A 83 9.66 -7.23 -2.92
CA GLY A 83 8.43 -6.77 -3.58
C GLY A 83 7.13 -7.10 -2.83
N ASP A 84 7.20 -7.64 -1.62
CA ASP A 84 6.01 -7.91 -0.78
C ASP A 84 5.21 -6.63 -0.43
N LEU A 85 5.88 -5.47 -0.30
CA LEU A 85 5.23 -4.17 -0.12
C LEU A 85 4.43 -3.78 -1.36
N LEU A 86 5.01 -3.96 -2.56
CA LEU A 86 4.30 -3.73 -3.82
C LEU A 86 3.10 -4.68 -3.94
N ALA A 87 3.28 -5.96 -3.60
CA ALA A 87 2.20 -6.93 -3.59
C ALA A 87 1.08 -6.53 -2.62
N ALA A 88 1.41 -6.03 -1.42
CA ALA A 88 0.41 -5.53 -0.47
C ALA A 88 -0.38 -4.35 -1.04
N VAL A 89 0.29 -3.39 -1.71
CA VAL A 89 -0.37 -2.26 -2.38
C VAL A 89 -1.35 -2.75 -3.46
N LEU A 90 -0.93 -3.67 -4.33
CA LEU A 90 -1.77 -4.18 -5.43
C LEU A 90 -2.96 -5.04 -4.95
N ARG A 91 -2.81 -5.72 -3.82
CA ARG A 91 -3.86 -6.54 -3.19
C ARG A 91 -4.80 -5.76 -2.27
N SER A 92 -4.49 -4.50 -1.95
CA SER A 92 -5.34 -3.67 -1.10
C SER A 92 -6.74 -3.47 -1.72
N SER A 93 -7.70 -3.13 -0.86
CA SER A 93 -9.13 -3.15 -1.12
C SER A 93 -9.53 -2.43 -2.41
N GLU A 94 -10.28 -3.13 -3.27
CA GLU A 94 -10.84 -2.56 -4.51
C GLU A 94 -11.69 -1.32 -4.19
N GLY A 95 -12.50 -1.38 -3.12
CA GLY A 95 -13.33 -0.26 -2.70
C GLY A 95 -12.52 0.99 -2.31
N PHE A 96 -11.29 0.84 -1.82
CA PHE A 96 -10.41 1.98 -1.59
C PHE A 96 -10.00 2.64 -2.91
N TRP A 97 -9.56 1.85 -3.90
CA TRP A 97 -9.11 2.38 -5.19
C TRP A 97 -10.24 2.97 -6.02
N GLU A 98 -11.42 2.36 -5.99
CA GLU A 98 -12.59 2.84 -6.74
C GLU A 98 -13.19 4.13 -6.14
N ASN A 99 -13.23 4.26 -4.81
CA ASN A 99 -14.00 5.32 -4.16
C ASN A 99 -13.14 6.44 -3.53
N THR A 100 -11.83 6.23 -3.37
CA THR A 100 -10.98 7.16 -2.60
C THR A 100 -9.82 7.72 -3.41
N VAL A 101 -9.32 6.96 -4.38
CA VAL A 101 -8.08 7.30 -5.07
C VAL A 101 -8.34 8.16 -6.30
N ASN A 102 -7.49 9.18 -6.50
CA ASN A 102 -7.50 10.00 -7.71
C ASN A 102 -6.65 9.37 -8.82
N HIS A 103 -6.85 9.84 -10.05
CA HIS A 103 -6.09 9.40 -11.22
C HIS A 103 -4.56 9.50 -11.03
N SER A 104 -4.09 10.48 -10.26
CA SER A 104 -2.65 10.67 -10.02
C SER A 104 -2.03 9.51 -9.25
N SER A 105 -2.63 9.01 -8.17
CA SER A 105 -2.06 7.86 -7.46
C SER A 105 -2.11 6.58 -8.31
N LEU A 106 -3.13 6.42 -9.16
CA LEU A 106 -3.17 5.31 -10.12
C LEU A 106 -1.99 5.37 -11.10
N CYS A 107 -1.74 6.55 -11.70
CA CYS A 107 -0.55 6.75 -12.54
C CYS A 107 0.76 6.46 -11.79
N ARG A 108 0.83 6.80 -10.51
CA ARG A 108 2.02 6.52 -9.68
C ARG A 108 2.22 5.03 -9.46
N VAL A 109 1.16 4.26 -9.22
CA VAL A 109 1.23 2.79 -9.14
C VAL A 109 1.75 2.25 -10.47
N LEU A 110 1.17 2.67 -11.60
CA LEU A 110 1.60 2.22 -12.93
C LEU A 110 3.09 2.54 -13.18
N ALA A 111 3.55 3.74 -12.81
CA ALA A 111 4.96 4.12 -12.95
C ALA A 111 5.91 3.28 -12.08
N VAL A 112 5.51 2.98 -10.83
CA VAL A 112 6.28 2.06 -9.95
C VAL A 112 6.40 0.68 -10.59
N VAL A 113 5.32 0.24 -11.22
CA VAL A 113 5.21 -1.07 -11.85
C VAL A 113 6.08 -1.16 -13.08
N GLU A 114 6.00 -0.18 -13.98
CA GLU A 114 6.88 -0.10 -15.13
C GLU A 114 8.35 -0.09 -14.71
N ALA A 115 8.67 0.69 -13.67
CA ALA A 115 10.02 0.71 -13.10
C ALA A 115 10.43 -0.64 -12.51
N ALA A 116 9.51 -1.39 -11.90
CA ALA A 116 9.76 -2.73 -11.37
C ALA A 116 10.12 -3.69 -12.50
N LEU A 117 9.32 -3.69 -13.58
CA LEU A 117 9.51 -4.53 -14.77
C LEU A 117 10.87 -4.29 -15.43
N LEU A 118 11.29 -3.03 -15.54
CA LEU A 118 12.59 -2.66 -16.12
C LEU A 118 13.79 -3.04 -15.26
N GLN A 119 13.60 -3.21 -13.95
CA GLN A 119 14.67 -3.45 -12.96
C GLN A 119 14.59 -4.86 -12.35
N THR A 120 13.78 -5.74 -12.92
CA THR A 120 13.53 -7.08 -12.37
C THR A 120 14.82 -7.91 -12.32
N PRO A 121 15.18 -8.48 -11.15
CA PRO A 121 16.19 -9.51 -11.07
C PRO A 121 15.73 -10.76 -11.86
N PRO A 122 16.57 -11.31 -12.77
CA PRO A 122 16.16 -12.38 -13.70
C PRO A 122 15.66 -13.67 -13.02
N ASP A 123 15.92 -13.83 -11.71
CA ASP A 123 15.68 -15.08 -10.97
C ASP A 123 14.64 -14.91 -9.84
N LEU A 124 13.85 -13.84 -9.84
CA LEU A 124 12.90 -13.58 -8.75
C LEU A 124 11.63 -14.46 -8.89
N PRO A 125 11.37 -15.40 -7.95
CA PRO A 125 10.23 -16.33 -8.06
C PRO A 125 8.86 -15.62 -8.07
N THR A 126 8.81 -14.40 -7.52
CA THR A 126 7.60 -13.60 -7.34
C THR A 126 7.29 -12.70 -8.53
N TYR A 127 8.12 -12.73 -9.58
CA TYR A 127 7.92 -11.89 -10.76
C TYR A 127 6.59 -12.19 -11.47
N ASP A 128 6.30 -13.47 -11.70
CA ASP A 128 5.05 -13.90 -12.34
C ASP A 128 3.82 -13.56 -11.48
N ASP A 129 3.95 -13.67 -10.16
CA ASP A 129 2.90 -13.29 -9.21
C ASP A 129 2.61 -11.79 -9.28
N ILE A 130 3.66 -10.96 -9.33
CA ILE A 130 3.51 -9.50 -9.44
C ILE A 130 2.92 -9.15 -10.80
N LEU A 131 3.38 -9.73 -11.91
CA LEU A 131 2.77 -9.54 -13.23
C LEU A 131 1.29 -9.90 -13.27
N SER A 132 0.92 -11.01 -12.62
CA SER A 132 -0.48 -11.45 -12.48
C SER A 132 -1.30 -10.44 -11.67
N LEU A 133 -0.77 -9.97 -10.54
CA LEU A 133 -1.40 -8.92 -9.73
C LEU A 133 -1.60 -7.63 -10.52
N LEU A 134 -0.63 -7.25 -11.34
CA LEU A 134 -0.69 -6.04 -12.16
C LEU A 134 -1.75 -6.15 -13.23
N THR A 135 -1.76 -7.25 -13.95
CA THR A 135 -2.77 -7.52 -14.97
C THR A 135 -4.16 -7.55 -14.35
N GLY A 136 -4.30 -8.13 -13.15
CA GLY A 136 -5.55 -8.10 -12.41
C GLY A 136 -5.93 -6.68 -11.99
N PHE A 137 -4.97 -5.92 -11.46
CA PHE A 137 -5.17 -4.56 -10.99
C PHE A 137 -5.57 -3.61 -12.11
N THR A 138 -4.90 -3.61 -13.27
CA THR A 138 -5.24 -2.76 -14.41
C THR A 138 -6.61 -3.09 -14.98
N LYS A 139 -6.94 -4.39 -15.14
CA LYS A 139 -8.26 -4.83 -15.61
C LYS A 139 -9.42 -4.36 -14.75
N ARG A 140 -9.21 -4.13 -13.45
CA ARG A 140 -10.24 -3.55 -12.57
C ARG A 140 -10.68 -2.16 -13.03
N PHE A 141 -9.75 -1.37 -13.56
CA PHE A 141 -9.99 0.01 -14.01
C PHE A 141 -10.25 0.15 -15.51
N GLU A 142 -10.14 -0.94 -16.29
CA GLU A 142 -10.49 -0.97 -17.72
C GLU A 142 -12.00 -1.15 -17.96
N LYS A 143 -12.82 -1.45 -16.94
CA LYS A 143 -14.27 -1.59 -17.11
C LYS A 143 -14.88 -0.24 -17.53
N PRO A 144 -15.72 -0.20 -18.59
CA PRO A 144 -16.45 1.01 -18.95
C PRO A 144 -17.34 1.44 -17.77
N PRO A 145 -17.52 2.76 -17.56
CA PRO A 145 -18.43 3.25 -16.52
C PRO A 145 -19.79 2.60 -16.78
N THR A 146 -20.22 1.77 -15.84
CA THR A 146 -21.55 1.16 -15.93
C THR A 146 -22.53 2.29 -15.67
N GLU A 147 -23.26 2.67 -16.71
CA GLU A 147 -24.32 3.69 -16.66
C GLU A 147 -25.24 3.39 -15.47
N ARG A 148 -25.34 4.37 -14.55
CA ARG A 148 -26.44 4.50 -13.61
C ARG A 148 -27.05 5.88 -13.76
#